data_AF-A0A933FM40-F1
#
_entry.id   AF-A0A933FM40-F1
#
_cell.length_a   1.000
_cell.length_b   1.000
_cell.length_c   1.000
_cell.angle_alpha   90.00
_cell.angle_beta   90.00
_cell.angle_gamma   90.00
#
_symmetry.space_group_name_H-M   'P 1'
#
loop_
_entity.id
_entity.type
_entity.pdbx_description
1 polymer ?
#
loop_
_entity_poly.entity_id
_entity_poly.type
_entity_poly.pdbx_seq_one_letter_code
_entity_poly.pdbx_strand_id
1 'polypeptide(L)'
;MDAPTKGKVVPALLPRALWWFRWGAVVTVLAGFVYWLLILNTEPPPDPGSRTWTTVGIWLGLVLITWVISYFLVQVPAVTKNGWIVGVLVFFLVGAMGHLIISFNTYEGASNRALSIGVGGGIGVFMLLNVWGIIWPAQKRIIAWTKENAEKGTAIPPESATLARRAFLSSRVNAWLSIPMLFFMAAASHYPLFVGG
;
A
#
# COMPACT_ATOMS: atom_id res chain seq x y z
N MET A 1 15.82 -26.07 -11.24
CA MET A 1 14.60 -26.73 -10.71
C MET A 1 13.73 -27.12 -11.88
N ASP A 2 13.60 -28.43 -12.08
CA ASP A 2 12.66 -29.10 -12.97
C ASP A 2 11.19 -28.81 -12.56
N ALA A 3 10.27 -28.85 -13.53
CA ALA A 3 8.86 -28.50 -13.35
C ALA A 3 8.12 -29.31 -12.24
N PRO A 4 8.36 -30.63 -12.06
CA PRO A 4 7.78 -31.40 -10.97
C PRO A 4 8.20 -30.90 -9.58
N THR A 5 9.47 -30.52 -9.42
CA THR A 5 10.01 -30.03 -8.15
C THR A 5 9.44 -28.65 -7.78
N LYS A 6 9.23 -27.76 -8.76
CA LYS A 6 8.54 -26.48 -8.53
C LYS A 6 7.11 -26.68 -8.01
N GLY A 7 6.40 -27.68 -8.54
CA GLY A 7 5.03 -28.02 -8.14
C GLY A 7 4.89 -28.49 -6.69
N LYS A 8 5.91 -29.14 -6.13
CA LYS A 8 5.89 -29.62 -4.72
C LYS A 8 6.44 -28.60 -3.74
N VAL A 9 7.51 -27.90 -4.10
CA VAL A 9 8.26 -27.04 -3.17
C VAL A 9 7.63 -25.66 -3.05
N VAL A 10 7.14 -25.07 -4.15
CA VAL A 10 6.58 -23.70 -4.13
C VAL A 10 5.34 -23.62 -3.24
N PRO A 11 4.34 -24.52 -3.32
CA PRO A 11 3.16 -24.45 -2.45
C PRO A 11 3.48 -24.67 -0.97
N ALA A 12 4.55 -25.41 -0.64
CA ALA A 12 4.96 -25.68 0.74
C ALA A 12 5.73 -24.50 1.38
N LEU A 13 6.57 -23.80 0.61
CA LEU A 13 7.39 -22.68 1.11
C LEU A 13 6.66 -21.34 1.05
N LEU A 14 5.77 -21.15 0.07
CA LEU A 14 5.07 -19.88 -0.17
C LEU A 14 4.33 -19.35 1.06
N PRO A 15 3.60 -20.16 1.87
CA PRO A 15 2.84 -19.64 3.00
C PRO A 15 3.73 -19.08 4.12
N ARG A 16 4.88 -19.73 4.39
CA ARG A 16 5.83 -19.31 5.43
C ARG A 16 6.58 -18.05 5.02
N ALA A 17 7.09 -18.00 3.79
CA ALA A 17 7.75 -16.82 3.26
C ALA A 17 6.80 -15.61 3.24
N LEU A 18 5.56 -15.83 2.80
CA LEU A 18 4.53 -14.79 2.74
C LEU A 18 4.08 -14.33 4.13
N TRP A 19 4.14 -15.18 5.16
CA TRP A 19 3.90 -14.76 6.55
C TRP A 19 4.91 -13.70 6.99
N TRP A 20 6.20 -14.00 6.88
CA TRP A 20 7.27 -13.07 7.26
C TRP A 20 7.19 -11.75 6.50
N PHE A 21 6.95 -11.82 5.19
CA PHE A 21 6.82 -10.63 4.35
C PHE A 21 5.68 -9.71 4.80
N ARG A 22 4.50 -10.28 5.13
CA ARG A 22 3.33 -9.49 5.54
C ARG A 22 3.52 -8.79 6.88
N TRP A 23 4.07 -9.49 7.87
CA TRP A 23 4.30 -8.91 9.19
C TRP A 23 5.47 -7.95 9.20
N GLY A 24 6.52 -8.21 8.41
CA GLY A 24 7.60 -7.25 8.19
C GLY A 24 7.06 -5.92 7.67
N ALA A 25 6.16 -5.96 6.67
CA ALA A 25 5.53 -4.75 6.14
C ALA A 25 4.71 -3.98 7.20
N VAL A 26 3.99 -4.68 8.09
CA VAL A 26 3.27 -4.04 9.22
C VAL A 26 4.25 -3.33 10.14
N VAL A 27 5.34 -3.99 10.53
CA VAL A 27 6.35 -3.41 11.42
C VAL A 27 6.98 -2.15 10.78
N THR A 28 7.31 -2.18 9.49
CA THR A 28 7.86 -1.01 8.78
C THR A 28 6.89 0.16 8.77
N VAL A 29 5.61 -0.09 8.49
CA VAL A 29 4.59 0.97 8.47
C VAL A 29 4.37 1.55 9.86
N LEU A 30 4.30 0.71 10.89
CA LEU A 30 4.15 1.15 12.28
C LEU A 30 5.35 1.98 12.73
N ALA A 31 6.58 1.55 12.41
CA ALA A 31 7.79 2.31 12.72
C ALA A 31 7.78 3.69 12.04
N GLY A 32 7.41 3.75 10.76
CA GLY A 32 7.29 5.02 10.02
C GLY A 32 6.19 5.92 10.60
N PHE A 33 5.04 5.35 10.99
CA PHE A 33 3.96 6.09 11.62
C PHE A 33 4.35 6.65 12.98
N VAL A 34 5.00 5.85 13.83
CA VAL A 34 5.55 6.32 15.12
C VAL A 34 6.56 7.43 14.90
N TYR A 35 7.46 7.27 13.95
CA TYR A 35 8.44 8.31 13.61
C TYR A 35 7.79 9.62 13.17
N TRP A 36 6.72 9.54 12.37
CA TRP A 36 5.95 10.71 11.97
C TRP A 36 5.28 11.39 13.17
N LEU A 37 4.68 10.63 14.09
CA LEU A 37 4.12 11.17 15.33
C LEU A 37 5.17 11.86 16.19
N LEU A 38 6.38 11.33 16.27
CA LEU A 38 7.49 11.98 17.00
C LEU A 38 7.84 13.34 16.39
N ILE A 39 7.87 13.44 15.06
CA ILE A 39 8.13 14.72 14.37
C ILE A 39 7.01 15.73 14.65
N LEU A 40 5.75 15.30 14.59
CA LEU A 40 4.61 16.18 14.92
C LEU A 40 4.62 16.64 16.38
N ASN A 41 5.30 15.93 17.28
CA ASN A 41 5.50 16.37 18.66
C ASN A 41 6.67 17.37 18.81
N THR A 42 7.76 17.18 18.07
CA THR A 42 8.94 18.08 18.14
C THR A 42 8.77 19.35 17.30
N GLU A 43 7.99 19.28 16.23
CA GLU A 43 7.73 20.36 15.28
C GLU A 43 6.21 20.55 15.12
N PRO A 44 5.50 20.96 16.19
CA PRO A 44 4.06 20.88 16.22
C PRO A 44 3.38 21.97 15.39
N PRO A 45 2.13 21.74 14.95
CA PRO A 45 1.30 22.78 14.40
C PRO A 45 0.98 23.88 15.43
N PRO A 46 0.53 25.08 15.01
CA PRO A 46 0.26 26.22 15.90
C PRO A 46 -0.69 25.95 17.07
N ASP A 47 -1.47 24.87 17.00
CA ASP A 47 -2.24 24.31 18.13
C ASP A 47 -1.89 22.81 18.27
N PRO A 48 -0.82 22.46 19.00
CA PRO A 48 -0.24 21.11 19.06
C PRO A 48 -1.21 20.03 19.58
N GLY A 49 -2.23 20.43 20.34
CA GLY A 49 -3.23 19.49 20.87
C GLY A 49 -4.27 19.13 19.82
N SER A 50 -5.05 20.11 19.37
CA SER A 50 -6.18 19.85 18.48
C SER A 50 -5.73 19.53 17.05
N ARG A 51 -4.74 20.25 16.52
CA ARG A 51 -4.32 20.11 15.13
C ARG A 51 -3.52 18.84 14.88
N THR A 52 -2.70 18.36 15.82
CA THR A 52 -1.94 17.11 15.63
C THR A 52 -2.86 15.92 15.39
N TRP A 53 -3.89 15.75 16.24
CA TRP A 53 -4.86 14.66 16.07
C TRP A 53 -5.77 14.86 14.87
N THR A 54 -6.09 16.12 14.52
CA THR A 54 -6.81 16.43 13.29
C THR A 54 -5.98 16.08 12.05
N THR A 55 -4.69 16.41 12.01
CA THR A 55 -3.73 16.03 10.97
C THR A 55 -3.67 14.52 10.80
N VAL A 56 -3.49 13.78 11.90
CA VAL A 56 -3.44 12.31 11.88
C VAL A 56 -4.78 11.73 11.40
N GLY A 57 -5.90 12.26 11.89
CA GLY A 57 -7.25 11.80 11.54
C GLY A 57 -7.58 12.04 10.07
N ILE A 58 -7.34 13.25 9.55
CA ILE A 58 -7.51 13.58 8.14
C ILE A 58 -6.59 12.70 7.28
N TRP A 59 -5.32 12.55 7.67
CA TRP A 59 -4.37 11.72 6.96
C TRP A 59 -4.81 10.25 6.86
N LEU A 60 -5.21 9.64 7.98
CA LEU A 60 -5.73 8.27 8.00
C LEU A 60 -7.00 8.14 7.14
N GLY A 61 -7.90 9.11 7.24
CA GLY A 61 -9.12 9.17 6.45
C GLY A 61 -8.85 9.22 4.95
N LEU A 62 -7.94 10.11 4.52
CA LEU A 62 -7.55 10.24 3.11
C LEU A 62 -6.91 8.96 2.58
N VAL A 63 -5.99 8.36 3.32
CA VAL A 63 -5.35 7.10 2.92
C VAL A 63 -6.38 5.97 2.80
N LEU A 64 -7.27 5.85 3.79
CA LEU A 64 -8.32 4.83 3.79
C LEU A 64 -9.31 5.03 2.64
N ILE A 65 -9.80 6.25 2.42
CA ILE A 65 -10.74 6.55 1.32
C ILE A 65 -10.07 6.26 -0.03
N THR A 66 -8.84 6.71 -0.22
CA THR A 66 -8.05 6.43 -1.43
C THR A 66 -7.91 4.93 -1.66
N TRP A 67 -7.59 4.17 -0.61
CA TRP A 67 -7.50 2.73 -0.68
C TRP A 67 -8.84 2.06 -1.01
N VAL A 68 -9.94 2.49 -0.39
CA VAL A 68 -11.29 1.97 -0.65
C VAL A 68 -11.69 2.20 -2.11
N ILE A 69 -11.44 3.39 -2.65
CA ILE A 69 -11.69 3.69 -4.07
C ILE A 69 -10.86 2.74 -4.95
N SER A 70 -9.56 2.60 -4.69
CA SER A 70 -8.69 1.65 -5.40
C SER A 70 -9.19 0.20 -5.30
N TYR A 71 -9.65 -0.23 -4.12
CA TYR A 71 -10.18 -1.57 -3.86
C TYR A 71 -11.41 -1.87 -4.72
N PHE A 72 -12.33 -0.91 -4.88
CA PHE A 72 -13.48 -1.08 -5.77
C PHE A 72 -13.09 -1.01 -7.25
N LEU A 73 -12.14 -0.15 -7.64
CA LEU A 73 -11.65 -0.08 -9.02
C LEU A 73 -11.08 -1.44 -9.50
N VAL A 74 -10.32 -2.14 -8.66
CA VAL A 74 -9.75 -3.45 -9.02
C VAL A 74 -10.78 -4.59 -9.01
N GLN A 75 -12.00 -4.35 -8.53
CA GLN A 75 -13.09 -5.31 -8.66
C GLN A 75 -13.77 -5.24 -10.03
N VAL A 76 -13.67 -4.12 -10.73
CA VAL A 76 -14.30 -3.92 -12.03
C VAL A 76 -13.53 -4.67 -13.14
N PRO A 77 -14.16 -5.64 -13.85
CA PRO A 77 -13.48 -6.39 -14.91
C PRO A 77 -12.95 -5.53 -16.06
N ALA A 78 -13.70 -4.48 -16.43
CA ALA A 78 -13.29 -3.54 -17.49
C ALA A 78 -11.97 -2.84 -17.16
N VAL A 79 -11.74 -2.55 -15.88
CA VAL A 79 -10.51 -1.91 -15.39
C VAL A 79 -9.36 -2.93 -15.36
N THR A 80 -9.59 -4.12 -14.79
CA THR A 80 -8.55 -5.15 -14.61
C THR A 80 -8.17 -5.91 -15.89
N LYS A 81 -8.96 -5.80 -16.96
CA LYS A 81 -8.61 -6.33 -18.28
C LYS A 81 -7.30 -5.72 -18.77
N ASN A 82 -7.07 -4.42 -18.55
CA ASN A 82 -5.84 -3.73 -18.96
C ASN A 82 -5.06 -3.19 -17.75
N GLY A 83 -3.87 -3.75 -17.51
CA GLY A 83 -3.03 -3.35 -16.38
C GLY A 83 -2.54 -1.90 -16.43
N TRP A 84 -2.46 -1.28 -17.61
CA TRP A 84 -2.12 0.14 -17.74
C TRP A 84 -3.22 1.04 -17.19
N ILE A 85 -4.49 0.70 -17.41
CA ILE A 85 -5.62 1.47 -16.89
C ILE A 85 -5.57 1.47 -15.36
N VAL A 86 -5.34 0.31 -14.73
CA VAL A 86 -5.14 0.21 -13.28
C VAL A 86 -3.99 1.11 -12.83
N GLY A 87 -2.84 1.02 -13.48
CA GLY A 87 -1.67 1.82 -13.13
C GLY A 87 -1.93 3.33 -13.19
N VAL A 88 -2.54 3.80 -14.28
CA VAL A 88 -2.86 5.21 -14.49
C VAL A 88 -3.89 5.71 -13.48
N LEU A 89 -4.99 4.97 -13.28
CA LEU A 89 -6.03 5.36 -12.33
C LEU A 89 -5.49 5.43 -10.91
N VAL A 90 -4.69 4.43 -10.49
CA VAL A 90 -4.09 4.42 -9.16
C VAL A 90 -3.03 5.52 -9.01
N PHE A 91 -2.24 5.81 -10.07
CA PHE A 91 -1.27 6.89 -10.04
C PHE A 91 -1.94 8.25 -9.77
N PHE A 92 -3.00 8.59 -10.52
CA PHE A 92 -3.73 9.83 -10.30
C PHE A 92 -4.45 9.86 -8.95
N LEU A 93 -4.99 8.72 -8.52
CA LEU A 93 -5.67 8.60 -7.23
C LEU A 93 -4.71 8.82 -6.05
N VAL A 94 -3.52 8.20 -6.08
CA VAL A 94 -2.48 8.38 -5.05
C VAL A 94 -1.82 9.76 -5.16
N GLY A 95 -1.69 10.31 -6.37
CA GLY A 95 -1.24 11.70 -6.57
C GLY A 95 -2.22 12.70 -5.96
N ALA A 96 -3.52 12.52 -6.17
CA ALA A 96 -4.56 13.32 -5.53
C ALA A 96 -4.54 13.17 -4.00
N MET A 97 -4.36 11.95 -3.49
CA MET A 97 -4.16 11.72 -2.05
C MET A 97 -2.97 12.50 -1.51
N GLY A 98 -1.81 12.44 -2.17
CA GLY A 98 -0.62 13.19 -1.77
C GLY A 98 -0.85 14.70 -1.77
N HIS A 99 -1.48 15.23 -2.82
CA HIS A 99 -1.87 16.64 -2.89
C HIS A 99 -2.81 17.03 -1.74
N LEU A 100 -3.84 16.23 -1.47
CA LEU A 100 -4.79 16.52 -0.38
C LEU A 100 -4.12 16.46 1.00
N ILE A 101 -3.24 15.49 1.23
CA ILE A 101 -2.42 15.42 2.46
C ILE A 101 -1.65 16.72 2.64
N ILE A 102 -1.00 17.24 1.59
CA ILE A 102 -0.26 18.51 1.67
C ILE A 102 -1.21 19.67 1.92
N SER A 103 -2.29 19.80 1.14
CA SER A 103 -3.19 20.96 1.22
C SER A 103 -3.89 21.11 2.56
N PHE A 104 -4.24 20.00 3.22
CA PHE A 104 -4.89 20.03 4.53
C PHE A 104 -3.91 20.23 5.70
N ASN A 105 -2.61 19.98 5.48
CA ASN A 105 -1.60 20.00 6.55
C ASN A 105 -0.54 21.09 6.39
N THR A 106 -0.61 21.89 5.32
CA THR A 106 0.27 23.06 5.14
C THR A 106 -0.28 24.26 5.89
N TYR A 107 0.58 24.92 6.66
CA TYR A 107 0.32 26.14 7.43
C TYR A 107 1.61 26.96 7.53
N GLU A 108 1.52 28.20 8.02
CA GLU A 108 2.69 29.06 8.22
C GLU A 108 3.67 28.43 9.21
N GLY A 109 4.89 28.13 8.76
CA GLY A 109 5.89 27.38 9.55
C GLY A 109 5.74 25.85 9.50
N ALA A 110 4.96 25.29 8.57
CA ALA A 110 4.82 23.85 8.43
C ALA A 110 6.15 23.14 8.12
N SER A 111 6.38 22.01 8.78
CA SER A 111 7.58 21.21 8.58
C SER A 111 7.55 20.48 7.24
N ASN A 112 8.49 20.85 6.36
CA ASN A 112 8.78 20.12 5.12
C ASN A 112 8.96 18.62 5.35
N ARG A 113 9.64 18.26 6.43
CA ARG A 113 9.93 16.88 6.80
C ARG A 113 8.67 16.14 7.24
N ALA A 114 7.84 16.77 8.07
CA ALA A 114 6.56 16.19 8.48
C ALA A 114 5.62 15.96 7.30
N LEU A 115 5.55 16.90 6.35
CA LEU A 115 4.75 16.77 5.13
C LEU A 115 5.29 15.67 4.20
N SER A 116 6.61 15.62 3.99
CA SER A 116 7.27 14.60 3.17
C SER A 116 7.01 13.19 3.68
N ILE A 117 7.21 12.98 4.99
CA ILE A 117 6.99 11.68 5.63
C ILE A 117 5.50 11.35 5.69
N GLY A 118 4.63 12.35 5.85
CA GLY A 118 3.19 12.16 5.73
C GLY A 118 2.79 11.59 4.37
N VAL A 119 3.28 12.18 3.27
CA VAL A 119 2.99 11.67 1.92
C VAL A 119 3.58 10.28 1.70
N GLY A 120 4.87 10.08 1.97
CA GLY A 120 5.54 8.79 1.81
C GLY A 120 4.90 7.69 2.67
N GLY A 121 4.60 8.02 3.93
CA GLY A 121 3.94 7.11 4.87
C GLY A 121 2.54 6.73 4.40
N GLY A 122 1.80 7.67 3.82
CA GLY A 122 0.46 7.43 3.28
C GLY A 122 0.49 6.43 2.12
N ILE A 123 1.49 6.55 1.24
CA ILE A 123 1.75 5.58 0.17
C ILE A 123 2.10 4.21 0.78
N GLY A 124 2.94 4.17 1.82
CA GLY A 124 3.30 2.94 2.53
C GLY A 124 2.09 2.22 3.14
N VAL A 125 1.20 2.94 3.82
CA VAL A 125 -0.05 2.39 4.38
C VAL A 125 -0.99 1.91 3.26
N PHE A 126 -1.16 2.68 2.20
CA PHE A 126 -1.95 2.26 1.03
C PHE A 126 -1.44 0.93 0.44
N MET A 127 -0.11 0.79 0.30
CA MET A 127 0.52 -0.44 -0.16
C MET A 127 0.32 -1.61 0.81
N LEU A 128 0.39 -1.36 2.12
CA LEU A 128 0.10 -2.37 3.15
C LEU A 128 -1.35 -2.86 3.05
N LEU A 129 -2.30 -1.95 2.85
CA LEU A 129 -3.71 -2.28 2.68
C LEU A 129 -3.95 -3.10 1.40
N ASN A 130 -3.21 -2.85 0.31
CA ASN A 130 -3.26 -3.73 -0.87
C ASN A 130 -2.81 -5.15 -0.54
N VAL A 131 -1.77 -5.31 0.28
CA VAL A 131 -1.29 -6.63 0.72
C VAL A 131 -2.34 -7.36 1.55
N TRP A 132 -2.88 -6.71 2.58
CA TRP A 132 -3.79 -7.35 3.52
C TRP A 132 -5.23 -7.47 3.02
N GLY A 133 -5.70 -6.51 2.23
CA GLY A 133 -7.08 -6.46 1.74
C GLY A 133 -7.31 -7.10 0.37
N ILE A 134 -6.30 -7.16 -0.52
CA ILE A 134 -6.47 -7.71 -1.89
C ILE A 134 -5.61 -8.94 -2.09
N ILE A 135 -4.29 -8.80 -1.93
CA ILE A 135 -3.31 -9.83 -2.32
C ILE A 135 -3.45 -11.07 -1.43
N TRP A 136 -3.47 -10.90 -0.11
CA TRP A 136 -3.52 -12.01 0.82
C TRP A 136 -4.84 -12.81 0.77
N PRO A 137 -6.03 -12.19 0.77
CA PRO A 137 -7.29 -12.93 0.62
C PRO A 137 -7.35 -13.72 -0.69
N ALA A 138 -6.88 -13.13 -1.80
CA ALA A 138 -6.80 -13.83 -3.08
C ALA A 138 -5.83 -15.03 -3.02
N GLN A 139 -4.62 -14.83 -2.49
CA GLN A 139 -3.62 -15.89 -2.35
C GLN A 139 -4.12 -17.02 -1.45
N LYS A 140 -4.80 -16.74 -0.34
CA LYS A 140 -5.39 -17.78 0.52
C LYS A 140 -6.36 -18.68 -0.25
N ARG A 141 -7.28 -18.10 -1.03
CA ARG A 141 -8.26 -18.85 -1.82
C ARG A 141 -7.57 -19.70 -2.90
N ILE A 142 -6.62 -19.12 -3.63
CA ILE A 142 -5.87 -19.81 -4.69
C ILE A 142 -5.06 -20.98 -4.11
N ILE A 143 -4.39 -20.79 -2.98
CA ILE A 143 -3.62 -21.85 -2.30
C ILE A 143 -4.57 -22.98 -1.86
N ALA A 144 -5.74 -22.65 -1.31
CA ALA A 144 -6.73 -23.65 -0.89
C ALA A 144 -7.20 -24.50 -2.07
N TRP A 145 -7.58 -23.89 -3.19
CA TRP A 145 -8.00 -24.62 -4.39
C TRP A 145 -6.86 -25.44 -5.02
N THR A 146 -5.64 -24.91 -5.02
CA THR A 146 -4.46 -25.63 -5.53
C THR A 146 -4.18 -26.88 -4.69
N LYS A 147 -4.31 -26.75 -3.36
CA LYS A 147 -4.14 -27.89 -2.43
C LYS A 147 -5.23 -28.93 -2.65
N GLU A 148 -6.48 -28.50 -2.78
CA GLU A 148 -7.61 -29.41 -3.01
C GLU A 148 -7.49 -30.16 -4.35
N ASN A 149 -7.09 -29.47 -5.42
CA ASN A 149 -6.80 -30.09 -6.71
C ASN A 149 -5.67 -31.13 -6.60
N ALA A 150 -4.60 -30.82 -5.86
CA ALA A 150 -3.47 -31.73 -5.67
C ALA A 150 -3.83 -32.97 -4.84
N GLU A 151 -4.70 -32.83 -3.84
CA GLU A 151 -5.10 -33.93 -2.94
C GLU A 151 -6.23 -34.80 -3.50
N LYS A 152 -7.20 -34.18 -4.19
CA LYS A 152 -8.47 -34.81 -4.56
C LYS A 152 -8.76 -34.80 -6.06
N GLY A 153 -7.92 -34.15 -6.87
CA GLY A 153 -8.14 -33.99 -8.31
C GLY A 153 -9.30 -33.05 -8.68
N THR A 154 -9.82 -32.26 -7.72
CA THR A 154 -10.93 -31.33 -7.98
C THR A 154 -10.51 -30.24 -8.97
N ALA A 155 -11.38 -29.89 -9.91
CA ALA A 155 -11.07 -28.86 -10.90
C ALA A 155 -10.90 -27.48 -10.23
N ILE A 156 -9.83 -26.76 -10.59
CA ILE A 156 -9.61 -25.39 -10.09
C ILE A 156 -10.68 -24.46 -10.70
N PRO A 157 -11.41 -23.68 -9.89
CA PRO A 157 -12.45 -22.78 -10.40
C PRO A 157 -11.89 -21.71 -11.37
N PRO A 158 -12.65 -21.32 -12.42
CA PRO A 158 -12.26 -20.22 -13.31
C PRO A 158 -12.00 -18.88 -12.59
N GLU A 159 -12.69 -18.65 -11.46
CA GLU A 159 -12.49 -17.47 -10.60
C GLU A 159 -11.04 -17.35 -10.08
N SER A 160 -10.31 -18.47 -9.96
CA SER A 160 -8.90 -18.49 -9.57
C SER A 160 -8.03 -17.60 -10.47
N ALA A 161 -8.29 -17.60 -11.78
CA ALA A 161 -7.56 -16.75 -12.73
C ALA A 161 -7.86 -15.26 -12.50
N THR A 162 -9.11 -14.91 -12.21
CA THR A 162 -9.53 -13.53 -11.92
C THR A 162 -8.89 -13.03 -10.63
N LEU A 163 -8.89 -13.84 -9.56
CA LEU A 163 -8.24 -13.49 -8.30
C LEU A 163 -6.72 -13.38 -8.45
N ALA A 164 -6.09 -14.29 -9.20
CA ALA A 164 -4.66 -14.24 -9.48
C ALA A 164 -4.30 -12.95 -10.23
N ARG A 165 -5.10 -12.56 -11.21
CA ARG A 165 -4.89 -11.31 -11.95
C ARG A 165 -5.04 -10.07 -11.07
N ARG A 166 -6.07 -10.01 -10.21
CA ARG A 166 -6.24 -8.91 -9.25
C ARG A 166 -5.04 -8.79 -8.31
N ALA A 167 -4.63 -9.89 -7.69
CA ALA A 167 -3.46 -9.92 -6.82
C ALA A 167 -2.19 -9.48 -7.56
N PHE A 168 -1.98 -9.94 -8.79
CA PHE A 168 -0.83 -9.55 -9.61
C PHE A 168 -0.82 -8.06 -9.94
N LEU A 169 -1.96 -7.48 -10.34
CA LEU A 169 -2.07 -6.06 -10.63
C LEU A 169 -1.82 -5.20 -9.40
N SER A 170 -2.38 -5.57 -8.25
CA SER A 170 -2.11 -4.89 -6.97
C SER A 170 -0.65 -5.00 -6.55
N SER A 171 0.01 -6.14 -6.76
CA SER A 171 1.45 -6.29 -6.51
C SER A 171 2.29 -5.40 -7.42
N ARG A 172 1.92 -5.25 -8.70
CA ARG A 172 2.60 -4.33 -9.63
C ARG A 172 2.44 -2.87 -9.19
N VAL A 173 1.23 -2.47 -8.80
CA VAL A 173 0.97 -1.14 -8.24
C VAL A 173 1.89 -0.88 -7.04
N ASN A 174 1.97 -1.82 -6.10
CA ASN A 174 2.88 -1.68 -4.95
C ASN A 174 4.35 -1.57 -5.38
N ALA A 175 4.80 -2.35 -6.36
CA ALA A 175 6.17 -2.28 -6.85
C ALA A 175 6.49 -0.93 -7.50
N TRP A 176 5.54 -0.31 -8.20
CA TRP A 176 5.73 1.01 -8.80
C TRP A 176 5.64 2.15 -7.77
N LEU A 177 4.73 2.04 -6.80
CA LEU A 177 4.55 3.03 -5.74
C LEU A 177 5.68 3.03 -4.69
N SER A 178 6.46 1.95 -4.60
CA SER A 178 7.62 1.92 -3.70
C SER A 178 8.67 2.98 -4.07
N ILE A 179 8.82 3.30 -5.36
CA ILE A 179 9.79 4.30 -5.85
C ILE A 179 9.46 5.70 -5.31
N PRO A 180 8.26 6.28 -5.57
CA PRO A 180 7.92 7.59 -5.03
C PRO A 180 7.84 7.59 -3.50
N MET A 181 7.41 6.48 -2.87
CA MET A 181 7.42 6.36 -1.41
C MET A 181 8.84 6.51 -0.84
N LEU A 182 9.82 5.76 -1.37
CA LEU A 182 11.21 5.84 -0.93
C LEU A 182 11.80 7.23 -1.21
N PHE A 183 11.45 7.84 -2.35
CA PHE A 183 11.85 9.21 -2.66
C PHE A 183 11.37 10.21 -1.60
N PHE A 184 10.09 10.21 -1.23
CA PHE A 184 9.58 11.13 -0.21
C PHE A 184 10.17 10.88 1.18
N MET A 185 10.45 9.61 1.51
CA MET A 185 11.13 9.26 2.76
C MET A 185 12.58 9.77 2.78
N ALA A 186 13.31 9.62 1.68
CA ALA A 186 14.70 10.07 1.57
C ALA A 186 14.82 11.60 1.45
N ALA A 187 13.89 12.26 0.77
CA ALA A 187 13.90 13.69 0.63
C ALA A 187 13.65 14.42 1.96
N ALA A 188 12.90 13.79 2.87
CA ALA A 188 12.62 14.30 4.20
C ALA A 188 13.89 14.52 5.05
N SER A 189 15.02 13.87 4.73
CA SER A 189 16.30 14.05 5.45
C SER A 189 17.24 15.06 4.80
N HIS A 190 16.97 15.55 3.58
CA HIS A 190 17.95 16.36 2.82
C HIS A 190 17.41 17.56 2.03
N TYR A 191 16.09 17.75 1.83
CA TYR A 191 15.55 18.83 1.01
C TYR A 191 14.25 19.47 1.54
N PRO A 192 14.11 20.81 1.55
CA PRO A 192 12.82 21.47 1.72
C PRO A 192 12.01 21.37 0.41
N LEU A 193 11.21 20.30 0.27
CA LEU A 193 10.46 20.02 -0.98
C LEU A 193 9.08 20.68 -1.08
N PHE A 194 8.44 21.01 0.04
CA PHE A 194 7.02 21.36 0.08
C PHE A 194 6.72 22.80 0.51
N VAL A 195 7.70 23.47 1.09
CA VAL A 195 7.63 24.86 1.52
C VAL A 195 8.82 25.58 0.91
N GLY A 196 8.54 26.38 -0.11
CA GLY A 196 9.50 27.26 -0.78
C GLY A 196 8.85 28.62 -1.02
N GLY A 197 9.43 29.67 -0.43
CA GLY A 197 8.93 31.04 -0.39
C GLY A 197 8.78 31.56 1.03
#